data_AF-A0A5C5BD49-F1
#
_entry.id   AF-A0A5C5BD49-F1
#
_cell.length_a   1.000
_cell.length_b   1.000
_cell.length_c   1.000
_cell.angle_alpha   90.00
_cell.angle_beta   90.00
_cell.angle_gamma   90.00
#
_symmetry.space_group_name_H-M   'P 1'
#
loop_
_entity.id
_entity.type
_entity.pdbx_description
1 polymer ?
#
loop_
_entity_poly.entity_id
_entity_poly.type
_entity_poly.pdbx_seq_one_letter_code
_entity_poly.pdbx_strand_id
1 'polypeptide(L)' 'MATTDTRTTRHTEAEAADRLAFADAALGAAGHEVTDPVLRELLAQQASGEITGDEARERSRRHILGR' A
#
# COMPACT_ATOMS: atom_id res chain seq x y z
N MET A 1 -20.09 -8.00 -8.10
CA MET A 1 -20.33 -6.59 -7.71
C MET A 1 -19.20 -6.20 -6.78
N ALA A 2 -18.07 -5.72 -7.33
CA ALA A 2 -16.95 -5.26 -6.52
C ALA A 2 -17.24 -3.83 -6.07
N THR A 3 -17.51 -3.64 -4.79
CA THR A 3 -17.70 -2.31 -4.21
C THR A 3 -16.32 -1.64 -4.14
N THR A 4 -16.01 -0.80 -5.13
CA THR A 4 -14.87 0.10 -5.07
C THR A 4 -15.14 1.12 -3.97
N ASP A 5 -14.61 0.90 -2.76
CA ASP A 5 -14.66 1.89 -1.69
C ASP A 5 -13.73 3.04 -2.07
N THR A 6 -14.33 4.13 -2.55
CA THR A 6 -13.65 5.34 -3.02
C THR A 6 -13.34 6.32 -1.89
N ARG A 7 -13.49 5.93 -0.61
CA ARG A 7 -13.36 6.86 0.52
C ARG A 7 -11.97 6.75 1.15
N THR A 8 -11.08 7.64 0.70
CA THR A 8 -9.81 7.92 1.36
C THR A 8 -10.07 8.44 2.79
N THR A 9 -9.96 7.57 3.78
CA THR A 9 -10.04 7.94 5.20
C THR A 9 -8.61 8.12 5.70
N ARG A 10 -8.27 9.32 6.19
CA ARG A 10 -6.95 9.56 6.76
C ARG A 10 -6.80 8.74 8.04
N HIS A 11 -5.72 7.97 8.11
CA HIS A 11 -5.34 7.21 9.29
C HIS A 11 -4.33 8.00 10.11
N THR A 12 -4.35 7.79 11.42
CA THR A 12 -3.27 8.28 12.29
C THR A 12 -1.95 7.59 11.94
N GLU A 13 -0.82 8.19 12.32
CA GLU A 13 0.50 7.59 12.08
C GLU A 13 0.63 6.19 12.70
N ALA A 14 0.06 5.98 13.89
CA ALA A 14 0.03 4.68 14.56
C ALA A 14 -0.78 3.64 13.77
N GLU A 15 -1.98 4.01 13.30
CA GLU A 15 -2.81 3.12 12.48
C GLU A 15 -2.21 2.79 11.12
N ALA A 16 -1.47 3.74 10.53
CA ALA A 16 -0.74 3.54 9.29
C ALA A 16 0.45 2.58 9.51
N ALA A 17 1.21 2.78 10.60
CA ALA A 17 2.31 1.89 10.98
C ALA A 17 1.83 0.46 11.24
N ASP A 18 0.71 0.28 11.94
CA ASP A 18 0.13 -1.05 12.20
C ASP A 18 -0.30 -1.74 10.90
N ARG A 19 -0.90 -1.01 9.95
CA ARG A 19 -1.28 -1.54 8.63
C ARG A 19 -0.06 -1.97 7.82
N LEU A 20 1.01 -1.16 7.84
CA LEU A 20 2.26 -1.51 7.17
C LEU A 20 2.91 -2.75 7.80
N ALA A 21 3.00 -2.79 9.13
CA ALA A 21 3.56 -3.93 9.85
C ALA A 21 2.78 -5.22 9.57
N PHE A 22 1.44 -5.15 9.49
CA PHE A 22 0.62 -6.28 9.10
C PHE A 22 0.90 -6.74 7.67
N ALA A 23 1.01 -5.81 6.71
CA ALA A 23 1.33 -6.15 5.32
C ALA A 23 2.72 -6.77 5.18
N ASP A 24 3.74 -6.19 5.83
CA ASP A 24 5.11 -6.70 5.85
C ASP A 24 5.16 -8.10 6.50
N ALA A 25 4.42 -8.32 7.60
CA ALA A 25 4.34 -9.63 8.26
C ALA A 25 3.63 -10.68 7.39
N ALA A 26 2.53 -10.32 6.72
CA ALA A 26 1.82 -11.23 5.82
C ALA A 26 2.69 -11.64 4.63
N LEU A 27 3.47 -10.70 4.10
CA LEU A 27 4.42 -10.95 3.03
C LEU A 27 5.59 -11.81 3.52
N GLY A 28 6.14 -11.52 4.70
CA GLY A 28 7.20 -12.30 5.33
C GLY A 28 6.76 -13.73 5.66
N ALA A 29 5.50 -13.93 6.07
CA ALA A 29 4.92 -15.26 6.28
C ALA A 29 4.86 -16.09 4.97
N ALA A 30 4.77 -15.42 3.82
CA ALA A 30 4.88 -16.05 2.50
C ALA A 30 6.33 -16.19 2.00
N GLY A 31 7.33 -15.75 2.79
CA GLY A 31 8.74 -15.74 2.39
C GLY A 31 9.11 -14.64 1.40
N HIS A 32 8.32 -13.57 1.36
CA HIS A 32 8.51 -12.43 0.46
C HIS A 32 8.83 -11.15 1.24
N GLU A 33 9.48 -10.20 0.57
CA GLU A 33 9.79 -8.87 1.11
C GLU A 33 9.71 -7.85 -0.03
N VAL A 34 9.13 -6.66 0.23
CA VAL A 34 9.19 -5.53 -0.71
C VAL A 34 10.40 -4.66 -0.36
N THR A 35 11.41 -4.71 -1.22
CA THR A 35 12.66 -3.93 -1.08
C THR A 35 12.71 -2.69 -1.96
N ASP A 36 11.81 -2.56 -2.94
CA ASP A 36 11.78 -1.40 -3.84
C ASP A 36 11.32 -0.14 -3.08
N PRO A 37 12.13 0.93 -3.04
CA PRO A 37 11.83 2.10 -2.22
C PRO A 37 10.57 2.85 -2.68
N VAL A 38 10.27 2.87 -3.97
CA VAL A 38 9.07 3.53 -4.52
C VAL A 38 7.83 2.76 -4.12
N LEU A 39 7.88 1.43 -4.19
CA LEU A 39 6.76 0.59 -3.73
C LEU A 39 6.53 0.74 -2.22
N ARG A 40 7.59 0.84 -1.42
CA ARG A 40 7.46 1.10 0.03
C ARG A 40 6.80 2.45 0.32
N GLU A 41 7.14 3.49 -0.44
CA GLU A 41 6.52 4.81 -0.28
C GLU A 41 5.03 4.78 -0.66
N LEU A 42 4.67 4.10 -1.75
CA LEU A 42 3.26 3.94 -2.16
C LEU A 42 2.45 3.16 -1.12
N LEU A 43 3.04 2.11 -0.52
CA LEU A 43 2.41 1.38 0.59
C LEU A 43 2.18 2.29 1.80
N ALA A 44 3.15 3.16 2.12
CA ALA A 44 3.01 4.13 3.23
C ALA A 44 1.89 5.15 2.96
N GLN A 45 1.84 5.72 1.75
CA GLN A 45 0.76 6.62 1.33
C GLN A 45 -0.60 5.92 1.35
N GLN A 46 -0.67 4.64 0.99
CA GLN A 46 -1.91 3.88 1.06
C GLN A 46 -2.31 3.60 2.52
N ALA A 47 -1.35 3.30 3.39
CA ALA A 47 -1.58 3.01 4.80
C ALA A 47 -2.00 4.26 5.60
N SER A 48 -1.50 5.44 5.22
CA SER A 48 -1.93 6.73 5.78
C SER A 48 -3.29 7.20 5.26
N GLY A 49 -3.81 6.55 4.21
CA GLY A 49 -4.97 7.04 3.48
C GLY A 49 -4.67 8.36 2.77
N GLU A 50 -3.47 8.53 2.21
CA GLU A 50 -3.17 9.59 1.24
C GLU A 50 -3.68 9.23 -0.15
N ILE A 51 -3.57 7.96 -0.51
CA ILE A 51 -4.04 7.42 -1.78
C ILE A 51 -4.96 6.21 -1.54
N THR A 52 -5.84 5.93 -2.49
CA THR A 52 -6.66 4.73 -2.44
C THR A 52 -5.82 3.49 -2.77
N GLY A 53 -6.30 2.30 -2.38
CA GLY A 53 -5.65 1.05 -2.76
C GLY A 53 -5.56 0.86 -4.28
N ASP A 54 -6.55 1.32 -5.05
CA ASP A 54 -6.53 1.23 -6.51
C ASP A 54 -5.51 2.18 -7.13
N GLU A 55 -5.40 3.39 -6.60
CA GLU A 55 -4.36 4.34 -7.01
C GLU A 55 -2.96 3.81 -6.69
N ALA A 56 -2.77 3.21 -5.51
CA ALA A 56 -1.51 2.57 -5.14
C ALA A 56 -1.13 1.46 -6.13
N ARG A 57 -2.09 0.58 -6.48
CA ARG A 57 -1.87 -0.51 -7.46
C ARG A 57 -1.50 0.02 -8.83
N GLU A 58 -2.23 1.01 -9.32
CA GLU A 58 -1.99 1.60 -10.63
C GLU A 58 -0.63 2.31 -10.69
N ARG A 59 -0.26 3.10 -9.68
CA ARG A 59 1.07 3.71 -9.56
C ARG A 59 2.19 2.66 -9.47
N SER A 60 1.98 1.61 -8.68
CA SER A 60 2.94 0.50 -8.54
C SER A 60 3.15 -0.22 -9.87
N ARG A 61 2.07 -0.47 -10.62
CA ARG A 61 2.13 -1.10 -11.93
C ARG A 61 2.91 -0.25 -12.94
N ARG A 62 2.67 1.06 -12.96
CA ARG A 62 3.41 1.99 -13.80
C ARG A 62 4.91 1.99 -13.50
N HIS A 63 5.26 2.00 -12.22
CA HIS A 63 6.65 1.91 -11.77
C HIS A 63 7.31 0.60 -12.22
N ILE A 64 6.68 -0.55 -11.96
CA ILE A 64 7.23 -1.88 -12.28
C ILE A 64 7.35 -2.09 -13.79
N LEU A 65 6.36 -1.63 -14.57
CA LEU A 65 6.33 -1.84 -16.03
C LEU A 65 7.00 -0.71 -16.82
N GLY A 66 7.44 0.37 -16.16
CA GLY A 66 8.10 1.51 -16.80
C GLY A 66 7.22 2.29 -17.79
N ARG A 67 5.90 2.38 -17.56
CA ARG A 67 4.93 3.03 -18.46
C ARG A 67 3.87 3.84 -17.72
#